data_AF-A0AA39AKU0-F1
#
_entry.id   AF-A0AA39AKU0-F1
#
_cell.length_a   1.000
_cell.length_b   1.000
_cell.length_c   1.000
_cell.angle_alpha   90.00
_cell.angle_beta   90.00
_cell.angle_gamma   90.00
#
_symmetry.space_group_name_H-M   'P 1'
#
loop_
_entity.id
_entity.type
_entity.pdbx_description
1 polymer ?
#
loop_
_entity_poly.entity_id
_entity_poly.type
_entity_poly.pdbx_seq_one_letter_code
_entity_poly.pdbx_strand_id
1 'polypeptide(L)'
;MAVHLNWSVLTQSSLAFLHRTFHEAPAPPRLLSVRSQKLSSGSGDPFLSNASGFRPRKSANLDRPEASIGASGSSSYSSSSSSVIDFLTLCHRLKTTKRKGWINNGIKGPESIADHMYRMALMALIAGDLHGVNRERCIKIAIVHDIAEAIVGDITPSDGIPKEEKSRLERAALKEMCEVLGGGIRAEEIKELWEEYENNSSLEANLVKDFDKNMVRSWMSFSIQLQENSRLK
;
A
#
# COMPACT_ATOMS: atom_id res chain seq x y z
N MET A 1 -5.12 -12.21 21.81
CA MET A 1 -5.96 -11.12 22.36
C MET A 1 -6.48 -10.33 21.18
N ALA A 2 -7.81 -10.18 21.04
CA ALA A 2 -8.39 -9.41 19.94
C ALA A 2 -8.28 -7.91 20.24
N VAL A 3 -7.79 -7.13 19.30
CA VAL A 3 -7.66 -5.67 19.43
C VAL A 3 -9.01 -5.05 19.07
N HIS A 4 -9.94 -5.00 20.03
CA HIS A 4 -11.26 -4.41 19.78
C HIS A 4 -11.15 -2.88 19.68
N LEU A 5 -11.03 -2.37 18.46
CA LEU A 5 -11.23 -0.95 18.20
C LEU A 5 -12.70 -0.58 18.46
N ASN A 6 -12.93 0.45 19.26
CA ASN A 6 -14.27 0.99 19.51
C ASN A 6 -14.72 1.86 18.32
N TRP A 7 -15.33 1.21 17.32
CA TRP A 7 -15.80 1.87 16.09
C TRP A 7 -17.00 2.81 16.27
N SER A 8 -17.64 2.84 17.44
CA SER A 8 -18.77 3.74 17.70
C SER A 8 -18.42 5.24 17.61
N VAL A 9 -17.15 5.59 17.88
CA VAL A 9 -16.65 6.96 17.78
C VAL A 9 -16.55 7.43 16.32
N LEU A 10 -16.28 6.52 15.39
CA LEU A 10 -16.16 6.82 13.96
C LEU A 10 -17.50 6.80 13.23
N THR A 11 -18.54 6.14 13.74
CA THR A 11 -19.84 6.09 13.04
C THR A 11 -20.71 7.31 13.29
N GLN A 12 -20.71 7.88 14.50
CA GLN A 12 -21.56 9.05 14.80
C GLN A 12 -20.93 10.39 14.36
N SER A 13 -19.61 10.55 14.51
CA SER A 13 -18.93 11.80 14.14
C SER A 13 -18.53 11.87 12.66
N SER A 14 -18.18 10.73 12.03
CA SER A 14 -17.72 10.74 10.63
C SER A 14 -18.87 10.89 9.63
N LEU A 15 -20.09 10.44 9.95
CA LEU A 15 -21.26 10.69 9.10
C LEU A 15 -21.62 12.18 9.06
N ALA A 16 -21.53 12.89 10.18
CA ALA A 16 -21.73 14.34 10.23
C ALA A 16 -20.62 15.12 9.50
N PHE A 17 -19.36 14.67 9.64
CA PHE A 17 -18.22 15.28 8.96
C PHE A 17 -18.27 15.06 7.43
N LEU A 18 -18.54 13.84 6.96
CA LEU A 18 -18.68 13.54 5.53
C LEU A 18 -19.89 14.26 4.92
N HIS A 19 -21.02 14.33 5.63
CA HIS A 19 -22.17 15.13 5.19
C HIS A 19 -21.81 16.61 4.99
N ARG A 20 -21.01 17.21 5.89
CA ARG A 20 -20.55 18.60 5.77
C ARG A 20 -19.61 18.82 4.58
N THR A 21 -18.74 17.85 4.29
CA THR A 21 -17.68 18.01 3.28
C THR A 21 -18.20 17.87 1.85
N PHE A 22 -19.29 17.12 1.63
CA PHE A 22 -19.84 16.87 0.29
C PHE A 22 -21.10 17.68 -0.06
N HIS A 23 -21.72 18.38 0.90
CA HIS A 23 -22.89 19.23 0.65
C HIS A 23 -22.64 20.74 0.59
N GLU A 24 -21.49 21.24 1.04
CA GLU A 24 -21.08 22.64 0.82
C GLU A 24 -20.17 22.74 -0.40
N ALA A 25 -20.65 23.41 -1.45
CA ALA A 25 -19.82 23.76 -2.60
C ALA A 25 -18.61 24.59 -2.12
N PRO A 26 -17.38 24.32 -2.60
CA PRO A 26 -16.22 25.09 -2.19
C PRO A 26 -16.39 26.55 -2.63
N ALA A 27 -16.25 27.48 -1.68
CA ALA A 27 -16.21 28.90 -1.98
C ALA A 27 -15.09 29.18 -3.02
N PRO A 28 -15.33 30.04 -4.01
CA PRO A 28 -14.34 30.31 -5.05
C PRO A 28 -13.04 30.85 -4.42
N PRO A 29 -11.87 30.43 -4.90
CA PRO A 29 -10.59 30.84 -4.31
C PRO A 29 -10.43 32.35 -4.43
N ARG A 30 -10.18 33.02 -3.29
CA ARG A 30 -9.80 34.44 -3.29
C ARG A 30 -8.41 34.57 -3.91
N LEU A 31 -8.34 35.32 -5.00
CA LEU A 31 -7.09 35.69 -5.68
C LEU A 31 -6.20 36.49 -4.71
N LEU A 32 -5.16 35.87 -4.18
CA LEU A 32 -4.11 36.58 -3.45
C LEU A 32 -3.19 37.25 -4.47
N SER A 33 -3.22 38.59 -4.50
CA SER A 33 -2.29 39.39 -5.29
C SER A 33 -0.87 39.22 -4.76
N VAL A 34 0.00 38.60 -5.57
CA VAL A 34 1.44 38.49 -5.29
C VAL A 34 2.07 39.86 -5.44
N ARG A 35 2.43 40.50 -4.31
CA ARG A 35 3.21 41.73 -4.31
C ARG A 35 4.69 41.37 -4.46
N SER A 36 5.22 41.62 -5.65
CA SER A 36 6.63 41.43 -6.01
C SER A 36 7.54 42.26 -5.08
N GLN A 37 8.46 41.61 -4.37
CA GLN A 37 9.50 42.28 -3.58
C GLN A 37 10.76 42.44 -4.42
N LYS A 38 11.26 43.67 -4.43
CA LYS A 38 12.37 44.20 -5.21
C LYS A 38 13.71 43.67 -4.66
N LEU A 39 14.52 43.06 -5.53
CA LEU A 39 15.91 42.66 -5.25
C LEU A 39 16.76 43.91 -4.95
N SER A 40 17.37 43.98 -3.76
CA SER A 40 18.41 44.94 -3.42
C SER A 40 19.79 44.30 -3.57
N SER A 41 20.62 44.95 -4.35
CA SER A 41 22.04 44.69 -4.59
C SER A 41 22.88 44.71 -3.31
N GLY A 42 23.63 43.64 -3.06
CA GLY A 42 24.67 43.56 -2.03
C GLY A 42 25.90 42.84 -2.58
N SER A 43 26.94 43.63 -2.84
CA SER A 43 28.28 43.28 -3.29
C SER A 43 29.08 42.46 -2.27
N GLY A 44 29.89 41.50 -2.74
CA GLY A 44 31.01 40.95 -1.97
C GLY A 44 31.50 39.57 -2.40
N ASP A 45 32.34 39.50 -3.44
CA ASP A 45 33.31 38.42 -3.61
C ASP A 45 34.46 38.62 -2.60
N PRO A 46 35.07 37.54 -2.08
CA PRO A 46 36.42 37.28 -2.55
C PRO A 46 36.75 35.79 -2.79
N PHE A 47 37.39 35.62 -3.93
CA PHE A 47 38.21 34.51 -4.41
C PHE A 47 39.41 34.22 -3.47
N LEU A 48 39.68 32.95 -3.15
CA LEU A 48 40.97 32.23 -3.36
C LEU A 48 41.33 31.15 -2.31
N SER A 49 41.69 29.99 -2.88
CA SER A 49 42.77 29.06 -2.50
C SER A 49 42.72 28.30 -1.17
N ASN A 50 42.55 26.97 -1.27
CA ASN A 50 43.67 26.08 -0.95
C ASN A 50 43.48 24.67 -1.52
N ALA A 51 44.32 24.32 -2.50
CA ALA A 51 44.55 22.98 -2.96
C ALA A 51 45.99 22.58 -2.57
N SER A 52 46.15 21.52 -1.79
CA SER A 52 47.44 20.87 -1.58
C SER A 52 47.25 19.47 -1.02
N GLY A 53 47.79 18.44 -1.69
CA GLY A 53 48.20 17.23 -0.99
C GLY A 53 47.91 15.87 -1.63
N PHE A 54 48.16 15.68 -2.93
CA PHE A 54 48.33 14.33 -3.49
C PHE A 54 49.80 13.89 -3.35
N ARG A 55 50.07 12.79 -2.64
CA ARG A 55 51.32 12.01 -2.79
C ARG A 55 51.04 10.50 -2.64
N PRO A 56 51.55 9.65 -3.55
CA PRO A 56 51.36 8.20 -3.50
C PRO A 56 52.50 7.50 -2.74
N ARG A 57 52.21 6.38 -2.09
CA ARG A 57 53.23 5.38 -1.72
C ARG A 57 52.81 3.97 -2.15
N LYS A 58 53.76 3.29 -2.80
CA LYS A 58 53.70 1.91 -3.30
C LYS A 58 54.13 0.90 -2.24
N SER A 59 53.60 -0.32 -2.41
CA SER A 59 54.12 -1.65 -2.09
C SER A 59 54.41 -2.07 -0.64
N ALA A 60 53.72 -3.14 -0.23
CA ALA A 60 54.38 -4.36 0.22
C ALA A 60 53.48 -5.58 -0.01
N ASN A 61 54.05 -6.57 -0.68
CA ASN A 61 53.52 -7.91 -0.99
C ASN A 61 53.99 -8.86 0.13
N LEU A 62 53.15 -9.77 0.61
CA LEU A 62 53.55 -10.88 1.47
C LEU A 62 52.58 -12.05 1.29
N ASP A 63 53.18 -13.19 0.91
CA ASP A 63 52.57 -14.42 0.45
C ASP A 63 51.94 -15.30 1.55
N ARG A 64 50.98 -16.13 1.09
CA ARG A 64 50.62 -17.52 1.48
C ARG A 64 49.60 -17.80 2.63
N PRO A 65 48.92 -18.98 2.64
CA PRO A 65 48.26 -19.74 1.55
C PRO A 65 46.75 -20.04 1.83
N GLU A 66 46.08 -20.43 0.74
CA GLU A 66 44.86 -21.26 0.57
C GLU A 66 44.02 -21.68 1.79
N ALA A 67 42.76 -21.23 1.80
CA ALA A 67 41.63 -22.00 2.30
C ALA A 67 40.48 -21.90 1.28
N SER A 68 40.24 -23.01 0.59
CA SER A 68 39.13 -23.24 -0.32
C SER A 68 37.79 -23.23 0.44
N ILE A 69 37.01 -22.15 0.28
CA ILE A 69 35.60 -22.14 0.65
C ILE A 69 34.80 -22.04 -0.65
N GLY A 70 33.99 -23.07 -0.88
CA GLY A 70 33.21 -23.26 -2.09
C GLY A 70 32.37 -22.03 -2.43
N ALA A 71 32.54 -21.57 -3.66
CA ALA A 71 31.67 -20.59 -4.28
C ALA A 71 30.31 -21.26 -4.57
N SER A 72 29.46 -21.30 -3.55
CA SER A 72 28.01 -21.40 -3.73
C SER A 72 27.58 -20.08 -4.37
N GLY A 73 27.31 -20.11 -5.68
CA GLY A 73 26.91 -18.92 -6.43
C GLY A 73 25.72 -18.24 -5.77
N SER A 74 25.95 -17.08 -5.14
CA SER A 74 24.89 -16.13 -4.87
C SER A 74 24.48 -15.56 -6.23
N SER A 75 23.47 -16.15 -6.87
CA SER A 75 22.80 -15.48 -7.97
C SER A 75 22.25 -14.17 -7.42
N SER A 76 22.92 -13.06 -7.74
CA SER A 76 22.40 -11.73 -7.45
C SER A 76 21.08 -11.60 -8.20
N TYR A 77 19.96 -11.79 -7.52
CA TYR A 77 18.61 -11.51 -8.04
C TYR A 77 18.46 -9.99 -8.18
N SER A 78 19.18 -9.42 -9.15
CA SER A 78 18.96 -8.06 -9.62
C SER A 78 17.70 -8.10 -10.46
N SER A 79 16.57 -7.72 -9.89
CA SER A 79 15.36 -7.53 -10.69
C SER A 79 15.67 -6.57 -11.84
N SER A 80 15.46 -7.01 -13.07
CA SER A 80 15.54 -6.12 -14.22
C SER A 80 14.46 -5.05 -14.10
N SER A 81 14.71 -3.83 -14.58
CA SER A 81 13.66 -2.79 -14.64
C SER A 81 12.41 -3.27 -15.40
N SER A 82 12.59 -4.19 -16.37
CA SER A 82 11.48 -4.84 -17.07
C SER A 82 10.60 -5.65 -16.13
N SER A 83 11.18 -6.46 -15.24
CA SER A 83 10.43 -7.35 -14.35
C SER A 83 9.59 -6.58 -13.32
N VAL A 84 10.09 -5.42 -12.89
CA VAL A 84 9.32 -4.48 -12.05
C VAL A 84 8.15 -3.86 -12.82
N ILE A 85 8.36 -3.47 -14.09
CA ILE A 85 7.28 -2.92 -14.93
C ILE A 85 6.22 -3.98 -15.20
N ASP A 86 6.61 -5.23 -15.45
CA ASP A 86 5.70 -6.36 -15.67
C ASP A 86 4.85 -6.63 -14.43
N PHE A 87 5.48 -6.63 -13.24
CA PHE A 87 4.77 -6.75 -11.97
C PHE A 87 3.78 -5.59 -11.75
N LEU A 88 4.18 -4.35 -12.00
CA LEU A 88 3.29 -3.18 -11.86
C LEU A 88 2.15 -3.22 -12.89
N THR A 89 2.41 -3.73 -14.09
CA THR A 89 1.39 -3.94 -15.14
C THR A 89 0.38 -4.99 -14.70
N LEU A 90 0.82 -6.04 -14.01
CA LEU A 90 -0.09 -7.03 -13.42
C LEU A 90 -0.96 -6.40 -12.31
N CYS A 91 -0.35 -5.63 -11.40
CA CYS A 91 -1.06 -4.88 -10.36
C CYS A 91 -2.04 -3.84 -10.91
N HIS A 92 -1.85 -3.35 -12.14
CA HIS A 92 -2.81 -2.45 -12.79
C HIS A 92 -4.22 -3.04 -12.84
N ARG A 93 -4.34 -4.37 -12.98
CA ARG A 93 -5.65 -5.07 -13.02
C ARG A 93 -6.50 -4.76 -11.78
N LEU A 94 -5.89 -4.49 -10.62
CA LEU A 94 -6.58 -4.13 -9.39
C LEU A 94 -7.36 -2.81 -9.49
N LYS A 95 -6.94 -1.90 -10.38
CA LYS A 95 -7.64 -0.63 -10.64
C LYS A 95 -8.90 -0.82 -11.50
N THR A 96 -8.88 -1.84 -12.35
CA THR A 96 -9.99 -2.13 -13.28
C THR A 96 -10.97 -3.15 -12.71
N THR A 97 -10.50 -4.06 -11.86
CA THR A 97 -11.34 -5.08 -11.23
C THR A 97 -12.24 -4.43 -10.18
N LYS A 98 -13.54 -4.47 -10.46
CA LYS A 98 -14.59 -3.95 -9.57
C LYS A 98 -14.92 -4.97 -8.50
N ARG A 99 -15.13 -4.47 -7.28
CA ARG A 99 -15.44 -5.34 -6.16
C ARG A 99 -16.83 -5.96 -6.32
N LYS A 100 -16.89 -7.30 -6.43
CA LYS A 100 -18.12 -8.07 -6.71
C LYS A 100 -19.20 -7.86 -5.65
N GLY A 101 -18.81 -7.69 -4.38
CA GLY A 101 -19.77 -7.40 -3.32
C GLY A 101 -20.64 -6.17 -3.60
N TRP A 102 -20.09 -5.14 -4.24
CA TRP A 102 -20.82 -3.91 -4.60
C TRP A 102 -21.76 -4.14 -5.80
N ILE A 103 -21.28 -4.90 -6.78
CA ILE A 103 -22.05 -5.27 -7.97
C ILE A 103 -23.27 -6.10 -7.56
N ASN A 104 -23.07 -7.08 -6.69
CA ASN A 104 -24.13 -7.96 -6.19
C ASN A 104 -25.20 -7.20 -5.39
N ASN A 105 -24.85 -6.05 -4.80
CA ASN A 105 -25.78 -5.16 -4.09
C ASN A 105 -26.36 -4.05 -4.98
N GLY A 106 -26.09 -4.05 -6.30
CA GLY A 106 -26.69 -3.11 -7.25
C GLY A 106 -26.25 -1.66 -7.06
N ILE A 107 -25.05 -1.43 -6.50
CA ILE A 107 -24.50 -0.09 -6.32
C ILE A 107 -23.93 0.41 -7.65
N LYS A 108 -24.34 1.61 -8.07
CA LYS A 108 -23.82 2.26 -9.27
C LYS A 108 -22.40 2.77 -9.01
N GLY A 109 -21.48 2.49 -9.94
CA GLY A 109 -20.09 2.90 -9.82
C GLY A 109 -19.34 2.18 -8.68
N PRO A 110 -19.29 0.84 -8.69
CA PRO A 110 -18.59 0.09 -7.64
C PRO A 110 -17.12 0.49 -7.55
N GLU A 111 -16.58 0.47 -6.34
CA GLU A 111 -15.15 0.69 -6.11
C GLU A 111 -14.31 -0.41 -6.76
N SER A 112 -13.09 -0.09 -7.15
CA SER A 112 -12.09 -1.09 -7.53
C SER A 112 -11.41 -1.69 -6.30
N ILE A 113 -10.73 -2.83 -6.48
CA ILE A 113 -9.90 -3.43 -5.43
C ILE A 113 -8.78 -2.46 -5.01
N ALA A 114 -8.19 -1.74 -5.96
CA ALA A 114 -7.17 -0.73 -5.66
C ALA A 114 -7.73 0.44 -4.81
N ASP A 115 -8.96 0.90 -5.07
CA ASP A 115 -9.62 1.94 -4.26
C ASP A 115 -9.83 1.47 -2.81
N HIS A 116 -10.23 0.21 -2.66
CA HIS A 116 -10.42 -0.44 -1.36
C HIS A 116 -9.11 -0.51 -0.56
N MET A 117 -8.05 -1.07 -1.15
CA MET A 117 -6.73 -1.17 -0.51
C MET A 117 -6.13 0.20 -0.17
N TYR A 118 -6.29 1.19 -1.05
CA TYR A 118 -5.83 2.56 -0.80
C TYR A 118 -6.51 3.16 0.43
N ARG A 119 -7.83 3.01 0.55
CA ARG A 119 -8.57 3.50 1.72
C ARG A 119 -8.13 2.79 3.00
N MET A 120 -7.87 1.48 2.95
CA MET A 120 -7.34 0.74 4.10
C MET A 120 -5.94 1.18 4.51
N ALA A 121 -5.05 1.42 3.54
CA ALA A 121 -3.70 1.93 3.82
C ALA A 121 -3.76 3.32 4.48
N LEU A 122 -4.67 4.20 4.01
CA LEU A 122 -4.92 5.49 4.66
C LEU A 122 -5.48 5.32 6.08
N MET A 123 -6.39 4.38 6.30
CA MET A 123 -6.91 4.08 7.64
C MET A 123 -5.81 3.61 8.58
N ALA A 124 -4.93 2.72 8.12
CA ALA A 124 -3.76 2.30 8.90
C ALA A 124 -2.84 3.48 9.21
N LEU A 125 -2.65 4.40 8.26
CA LEU A 125 -1.83 5.60 8.44
C LEU A 125 -2.41 6.57 9.50
N ILE A 126 -3.72 6.78 9.52
CA ILE A 126 -4.38 7.72 10.45
C ILE A 126 -4.87 7.05 11.74
N ALA A 127 -4.75 5.73 11.86
CA ALA A 127 -5.11 5.01 13.07
C ALA A 127 -4.28 5.54 14.25
N GLY A 128 -4.95 5.86 15.35
CA GLY A 128 -4.31 6.31 16.59
C GLY A 128 -3.25 5.32 17.07
N ASP A 129 -2.32 5.80 17.89
CA ASP A 129 -1.25 4.95 18.43
C ASP A 129 -1.84 3.79 19.25
N LEU A 130 -1.65 2.58 18.75
CA LEU A 130 -2.03 1.34 19.40
C LEU A 130 -0.79 0.70 20.01
N HIS A 131 -0.84 0.44 21.31
CA HIS A 131 0.29 -0.16 22.03
C HIS A 131 0.63 -1.53 21.43
N GLY A 132 1.90 -1.68 21.00
CA GLY A 132 2.42 -2.95 20.46
C GLY A 132 2.05 -3.23 19.00
N VAL A 133 1.48 -2.26 18.27
CA VAL A 133 1.17 -2.40 16.84
C VAL A 133 2.13 -1.55 16.00
N ASN A 134 2.78 -2.17 15.02
CA ASN A 134 3.59 -1.47 14.04
C ASN A 134 2.73 -0.92 12.88
N ARG A 135 2.53 0.41 12.87
CA ARG A 135 1.75 1.10 11.83
C ARG A 135 2.30 0.91 10.42
N GLU A 136 3.61 0.96 10.24
CA GLU A 136 4.23 0.76 8.92
C GLU A 136 3.90 -0.63 8.38
N ARG A 137 3.98 -1.64 9.25
CA ARG A 137 3.63 -3.02 8.88
C ARG A 137 2.15 -3.15 8.54
N CYS A 138 1.24 -2.50 9.27
CA CYS A 138 -0.19 -2.45 8.91
C CYS A 138 -0.42 -1.84 7.51
N ILE A 139 0.28 -0.75 7.17
CA ILE A 139 0.18 -0.13 5.84
C ILE A 139 0.68 -1.10 4.76
N LYS A 140 1.81 -1.77 5.00
CA LYS A 140 2.35 -2.76 4.06
C LYS A 140 1.36 -3.92 3.84
N ILE A 141 0.80 -4.48 4.91
CA ILE A 141 -0.21 -5.54 4.83
C ILE A 141 -1.44 -5.04 4.04
N ALA A 142 -1.95 -3.84 4.34
CA ALA A 142 -3.12 -3.28 3.66
C ALA A 142 -2.91 -3.12 2.14
N ILE A 143 -1.69 -2.82 1.69
CA ILE A 143 -1.36 -2.68 0.26
C ILE A 143 -1.27 -4.05 -0.46
N VAL A 144 -0.89 -5.12 0.25
CA VAL A 144 -0.63 -6.42 -0.38
C VAL A 144 -1.74 -7.46 -0.17
N HIS A 145 -2.66 -7.25 0.77
CA HIS A 145 -3.57 -8.31 1.20
C HIS A 145 -4.45 -8.88 0.07
N ASP A 146 -4.97 -8.02 -0.82
CA ASP A 146 -5.78 -8.41 -1.98
C ASP A 146 -4.96 -8.41 -3.29
N ILE A 147 -3.63 -8.40 -3.23
CA ILE A 147 -2.79 -8.29 -4.43
C ILE A 147 -2.99 -9.46 -5.39
N ALA A 148 -3.25 -10.66 -4.86
CA ALA A 148 -3.50 -11.87 -5.63
C ALA A 148 -4.79 -11.81 -6.46
N GLU A 149 -5.75 -10.96 -6.07
CA GLU A 149 -6.98 -10.72 -6.83
C GLU A 149 -6.71 -10.03 -8.17
N ALA A 150 -5.49 -9.52 -8.39
CA ALA A 150 -5.04 -9.06 -9.70
C ALA A 150 -5.13 -10.19 -10.73
N ILE A 151 -4.82 -11.43 -10.35
CA ILE A 151 -4.90 -12.61 -11.21
C ILE A 151 -6.24 -13.32 -11.04
N VAL A 152 -6.61 -13.63 -9.79
CA VAL A 152 -7.76 -14.50 -9.45
C VAL A 152 -9.11 -13.80 -9.59
N GLY A 153 -9.13 -12.47 -9.43
CA GLY A 153 -10.36 -11.67 -9.29
C GLY A 153 -10.94 -11.70 -7.87
N ASP A 154 -11.87 -10.77 -7.59
CA ASP A 154 -12.57 -10.68 -6.29
C ASP A 154 -13.50 -11.88 -6.13
N ILE A 155 -13.09 -12.89 -5.34
CA ILE A 155 -13.91 -14.06 -4.99
C ILE A 155 -14.71 -13.74 -3.73
N THR A 156 -16.03 -13.75 -3.86
CA THR A 156 -16.97 -13.46 -2.79
C THR A 156 -17.59 -14.75 -2.22
N PRO A 157 -18.15 -14.71 -0.99
CA PRO A 157 -18.89 -15.84 -0.44
C PRO A 157 -20.05 -16.32 -1.33
N SER A 158 -20.61 -15.44 -2.17
CA SER A 158 -21.67 -15.77 -3.12
C SER A 158 -21.19 -16.65 -4.28
N ASP A 159 -19.89 -16.72 -4.55
CA ASP A 159 -19.33 -17.56 -5.62
C ASP A 159 -19.26 -19.05 -5.21
N GLY A 160 -19.53 -19.39 -3.94
CA GLY A 160 -19.59 -20.77 -3.46
C GLY A 160 -18.25 -21.51 -3.38
N ILE A 161 -17.13 -20.79 -3.55
CA ILE A 161 -15.78 -21.36 -3.46
C ILE A 161 -15.39 -21.53 -1.98
N PRO A 162 -14.97 -22.73 -1.54
CA PRO A 162 -14.47 -22.95 -0.19
C PRO A 162 -13.28 -22.05 0.13
N LYS A 163 -13.12 -21.68 1.40
CA LYS A 163 -12.03 -20.79 1.85
C LYS A 163 -10.66 -21.37 1.50
N GLU A 164 -10.51 -22.68 1.61
CA GLU A 164 -9.29 -23.42 1.34
C GLU A 164 -8.90 -23.33 -0.14
N GLU A 165 -9.89 -23.43 -1.03
CA GLU A 165 -9.67 -23.31 -2.47
C GLU A 165 -9.36 -21.87 -2.89
N LYS A 166 -10.07 -20.89 -2.31
CA LYS A 166 -9.72 -19.46 -2.48
C LYS A 166 -8.27 -19.21 -2.10
N SER A 167 -7.86 -19.66 -0.90
CA SER A 167 -6.49 -19.48 -0.41
C SER A 167 -5.46 -20.19 -1.30
N ARG A 168 -5.79 -21.37 -1.84
CA ARG A 168 -4.92 -22.10 -2.79
C ARG A 168 -4.72 -21.32 -4.09
N LEU A 169 -5.80 -20.80 -4.67
CA LEU A 169 -5.77 -20.00 -5.90
C LEU A 169 -4.98 -18.71 -5.71
N GLU A 170 -5.23 -18.01 -4.60
CA GLU A 170 -4.53 -16.75 -4.28
C GLU A 170 -3.05 -16.97 -4.01
N ARG A 171 -2.68 -18.05 -3.32
CA ARG A 171 -1.28 -18.43 -3.10
C ARG A 171 -0.57 -18.76 -4.41
N ALA A 172 -1.24 -19.44 -5.33
CA ALA A 172 -0.69 -19.74 -6.65
C ALA A 172 -0.46 -18.47 -7.47
N ALA A 173 -1.44 -17.56 -7.47
CA ALA A 173 -1.32 -16.24 -8.08
C ALA A 173 -0.16 -15.45 -7.48
N LEU A 174 -0.06 -15.39 -6.15
CA LEU A 174 1.02 -14.66 -5.48
C LEU A 174 2.41 -15.20 -5.85
N LYS A 175 2.54 -16.52 -5.98
CA LYS A 175 3.78 -17.16 -6.44
C LYS A 175 4.15 -16.68 -7.85
N GLU A 176 3.20 -16.66 -8.78
CA GLU A 176 3.41 -16.15 -10.14
C GLU A 176 3.83 -14.66 -10.12
N MET A 177 3.17 -13.83 -9.30
CA MET A 177 3.54 -12.41 -9.14
C MET A 177 4.98 -12.25 -8.63
N CYS A 178 5.39 -13.07 -7.66
CA CYS A 178 6.74 -13.07 -7.11
C CYS A 178 7.81 -13.51 -8.13
N GLU A 179 7.48 -14.48 -8.98
CA GLU A 179 8.33 -14.89 -10.11
C GLU A 179 8.48 -13.76 -11.13
N VAL A 180 7.38 -13.09 -11.50
CA VAL A 180 7.40 -11.92 -12.39
C VAL A 180 8.23 -10.77 -11.82
N LEU A 181 8.19 -10.54 -10.50
CA LEU A 181 9.01 -9.50 -9.86
C LEU A 181 10.54 -9.79 -9.94
N GLY A 182 10.92 -11.03 -10.24
CA GLY A 182 12.30 -11.50 -10.28
C GLY A 182 12.81 -12.08 -8.96
N GLY A 183 11.90 -12.44 -8.04
CA GLY A 183 12.23 -13.06 -6.76
C GLY A 183 13.00 -12.16 -5.79
N GLY A 184 13.80 -12.79 -4.92
CA GLY A 184 14.63 -12.12 -3.92
C GLY A 184 13.85 -11.61 -2.70
N ILE A 185 14.53 -10.79 -1.89
CA ILE A 185 14.03 -10.33 -0.57
C ILE A 185 12.68 -9.60 -0.68
N ARG A 186 12.48 -8.80 -1.74
CA ARG A 186 11.23 -8.05 -1.93
C ARG A 186 10.05 -8.96 -2.24
N ALA A 187 10.26 -10.01 -3.03
CA ALA A 187 9.22 -10.98 -3.33
C ALA A 187 8.86 -11.81 -2.09
N GLU A 188 9.86 -12.15 -1.27
CA GLU A 188 9.61 -12.84 0.00
C GLU A 188 8.86 -11.93 1.00
N GLU A 189 9.21 -10.64 1.10
CA GLU A 189 8.47 -9.68 1.94
C GLU A 189 6.98 -9.61 1.57
N ILE A 190 6.65 -9.54 0.28
CA ILE A 190 5.25 -9.54 -0.19
C ILE A 190 4.54 -10.84 0.22
N LYS A 191 5.21 -11.98 0.04
CA LYS A 191 4.67 -13.29 0.40
C LYS A 191 4.44 -13.42 1.89
N GLU A 192 5.40 -13.02 2.71
CA GLU A 192 5.32 -13.05 4.17
C GLU A 192 4.16 -12.19 4.66
N LEU A 193 4.02 -10.96 4.16
CA LEU A 193 2.94 -10.05 4.55
C LEU A 193 1.56 -10.60 4.17
N TRP A 194 1.44 -11.22 3.00
CA TRP A 194 0.19 -11.86 2.57
C TRP A 194 -0.14 -13.10 3.43
N GLU A 195 0.84 -13.95 3.71
CA GLU A 195 0.66 -15.13 4.58
C GLU A 195 0.31 -14.72 6.02
N GLU A 196 0.91 -13.66 6.53
CA GLU A 196 0.59 -13.07 7.83
C GLU A 196 -0.88 -12.63 7.91
N TYR A 197 -1.38 -11.96 6.86
CA TYR A 197 -2.78 -11.55 6.75
C TYR A 197 -3.76 -12.72 6.66
N GLU A 198 -3.41 -13.75 5.90
CA GLU A 198 -4.28 -14.91 5.72
C GLU A 198 -4.34 -15.81 6.95
N ASN A 199 -3.20 -16.01 7.62
CA ASN A 199 -3.12 -16.79 8.86
C ASN A 199 -3.55 -16.00 10.10
N ASN A 200 -3.72 -14.68 9.97
CA ASN A 200 -4.09 -13.79 11.07
C ASN A 200 -3.13 -13.90 12.27
N SER A 201 -1.84 -14.00 11.98
CA SER A 201 -0.80 -14.41 12.94
C SER A 201 -0.24 -13.28 13.80
N SER A 202 -0.48 -12.02 13.43
CA SER A 202 0.04 -10.83 14.13
C SER A 202 -1.07 -9.86 14.56
N LEU A 203 -0.76 -8.95 15.48
CA LEU A 203 -1.70 -7.90 15.89
C LEU A 203 -2.03 -6.97 14.71
N GLU A 204 -1.04 -6.73 13.85
CA GLU A 204 -1.14 -5.94 12.64
C GLU A 204 -2.10 -6.58 11.63
N ALA A 205 -1.99 -7.88 11.38
CA ALA A 205 -2.90 -8.61 10.51
C ALA A 205 -4.33 -8.61 11.05
N ASN A 206 -4.50 -8.83 12.36
CA ASN A 206 -5.81 -8.74 13.01
C ASN A 206 -6.44 -7.36 12.80
N LEU A 207 -5.66 -6.30 13.03
CA LEU A 207 -6.11 -4.92 12.85
C LEU A 207 -6.52 -4.62 11.40
N VAL A 208 -5.74 -5.07 10.42
CA VAL A 208 -6.06 -4.86 9.00
C VAL A 208 -7.29 -5.68 8.58
N LYS A 209 -7.48 -6.90 9.11
CA LYS A 209 -8.69 -7.72 8.88
C LYS A 209 -9.94 -7.01 9.45
N ASP A 210 -9.78 -6.33 10.58
CA ASP A 210 -10.86 -5.53 11.16
C ASP A 210 -11.18 -4.30 10.32
N PHE A 211 -10.18 -3.65 9.72
CA PHE A 211 -10.41 -2.57 8.76
C PHE A 211 -11.21 -3.07 7.56
N ASP A 212 -10.77 -4.15 6.91
CA ASP A 212 -11.47 -4.74 5.75
C ASP A 212 -12.95 -5.02 6.07
N LYS A 213 -13.21 -5.80 7.13
CA LYS A 213 -14.57 -6.22 7.51
C LYS A 213 -15.49 -5.08 7.91
N ASN A 214 -15.01 -4.15 8.74
CA ASN A 214 -15.87 -3.09 9.28
C ASN A 214 -16.08 -1.98 8.25
N MET A 215 -15.02 -1.62 7.51
CA MET A 215 -15.10 -0.60 6.47
C MET A 215 -16.01 -1.03 5.33
N VAL A 216 -15.88 -2.26 4.82
CA VAL A 216 -16.74 -2.74 3.72
C VAL A 216 -18.21 -2.63 4.11
N ARG A 217 -18.59 -3.03 5.33
CA ARG A 217 -19.97 -2.92 5.80
C ARG A 217 -20.44 -1.47 5.93
N SER A 218 -19.68 -0.61 6.63
CA SER A 218 -20.06 0.78 6.85
C SER A 218 -20.12 1.58 5.55
N TRP A 219 -19.16 1.37 4.65
CA TRP A 219 -19.08 2.08 3.37
C TRP A 219 -20.19 1.63 2.40
N MET A 220 -20.48 0.33 2.36
CA MET A 220 -21.61 -0.21 1.58
C MET A 220 -22.93 0.41 2.04
N SER A 221 -23.18 0.43 3.36
CA SER A 221 -24.39 1.02 3.94
C SER A 221 -24.54 2.50 3.62
N PHE A 222 -23.45 3.27 3.76
CA PHE A 222 -23.43 4.69 3.40
C PHE A 222 -23.73 4.93 1.91
N SER A 223 -23.15 4.09 1.04
CA SER A 223 -23.34 4.21 -0.41
C SER A 223 -24.76 3.87 -0.86
N ILE A 224 -25.39 2.88 -0.23
CA ILE A 224 -26.82 2.57 -0.42
C ILE A 224 -27.67 3.80 -0.07
N GLN A 225 -27.42 4.40 1.09
CA GLN A 225 -28.16 5.58 1.54
C GLN A 225 -27.99 6.79 0.60
N LEU A 226 -26.77 7.05 0.10
CA LEU A 226 -26.54 8.10 -0.88
C LEU A 226 -27.30 7.84 -2.19
N GLN A 227 -27.31 6.59 -2.66
CA GLN A 227 -28.02 6.22 -3.87
C GLN A 227 -29.54 6.38 -3.70
N GLU A 228 -30.10 5.99 -2.56
CA GLU A 228 -31.52 6.20 -2.23
C GLU A 228 -31.86 7.69 -2.18
N ASN A 229 -31.06 8.50 -1.47
CA ASN A 229 -31.25 9.95 -1.40
C ASN A 229 -31.19 10.64 -2.77
N SER A 230 -30.36 10.12 -3.69
CA SER A 230 -30.28 10.64 -5.06
C SER A 230 -31.48 10.27 -5.93
N ARG A 231 -32.19 9.16 -5.64
CA ARG A 231 -33.42 8.76 -6.35
C ARG A 231 -34.65 9.53 -5.91
N LEU A 232 -34.60 10.14 -4.72
CA LEU A 232 -35.69 10.93 -4.15
C LEU A 232 -35.66 12.42 -4.57
N LYS A 233 -34.65 12.83 -5.36
CA LYS A 233 -34.52 14.18 -5.94
C LYS A 233 -34.84 14.14 -7.42
#